data_AF-A0A522URK2-F1
#
_entry.id   AF-A0A522URK2-F1
#
_cell.length_a   1.000
_cell.length_b   1.000
_cell.length_c   1.000
_cell.angle_alpha   90.00
_cell.angle_beta   90.00
_cell.angle_gamma   90.00
#
_symmetry.space_group_name_H-M   'P 1'
#
loop_
_entity.id
_entity.type
_entity.pdbx_description
1 polymer ?
#
loop_
_entity_poly.entity_id
_entity_poly.type
_entity_poly.pdbx_seq_one_letter_code
_entity_poly.pdbx_strand_id
1 'polypeptide(L)'
;MLIVLIILIAALNFADIYLTKKALALGGRELNPIMRWFIERKLFIPAKFVLINLCIFGLLYIRESELAPWVAAVVAALYSAVVLNNYLQTRER
;
A
#
# COMPACT_ATOMS: atom_id res chain seq x y z
N MET A 1 17.59 0.82 10.56
CA MET A 1 16.16 0.56 10.86
C MET A 1 15.21 1.17 9.82
N LEU A 2 15.28 2.49 9.58
CA LEU A 2 14.41 3.19 8.61
C LEU A 2 14.42 2.58 7.19
N ILE A 3 15.60 2.25 6.65
CA ILE A 3 15.74 1.64 5.32
C ILE A 3 15.00 0.29 5.22
N VAL A 4 15.07 -0.54 6.27
CA VAL A 4 14.36 -1.84 6.31
C VAL A 4 12.85 -1.63 6.28
N LEU A 5 12.35 -0.64 7.01
CA LEU A 5 10.93 -0.28 7.00
C LEU A 5 10.48 0.27 5.63
N ILE A 6 11.32 1.06 4.95
CA ILE A 6 11.04 1.52 3.58
C ILE A 6 10.94 0.35 2.60
N ILE A 7 11.88 -0.61 2.67
CA ILE A 7 11.84 -1.83 1.85
C ILE A 7 10.58 -2.64 2.16
N LEU A 8 10.20 -2.76 3.43
CA LEU A 8 8.98 -3.45 3.83
C LEU A 8 7.72 -2.75 3.29
N ILE A 9 7.63 -1.42 3.38
CA ILE A 9 6.52 -0.63 2.81
C ILE A 9 6.44 -0.81 1.29
N ALA A 10 7.59 -0.86 0.61
CA ALA A 10 7.66 -1.16 -0.82
C ALA A 10 7.10 -2.54 -1.14
N ALA A 11 7.55 -3.58 -0.44
CA ALA A 11 7.06 -4.95 -0.61
C ALA A 11 5.56 -5.07 -0.31
N LEU A 12 5.08 -4.43 0.75
CA LEU A 12 3.66 -4.40 1.11
C LEU A 12 2.81 -3.74 0.02
N ASN A 13 3.26 -2.64 -0.59
CA ASN A 13 2.55 -2.03 -1.71
C ASN A 13 2.50 -2.93 -2.95
N PHE A 14 3.57 -3.66 -3.24
CA PHE A 14 3.55 -4.65 -4.32
C PHE A 14 2.55 -5.78 -4.03
N ALA A 15 2.56 -6.31 -2.82
CA ALA A 15 1.59 -7.32 -2.38
C ALA A 15 0.16 -6.80 -2.49
N ASP A 16 -0.08 -5.55 -2.10
CA ASP A 16 -1.38 -4.89 -2.18
C ASP A 16 -1.87 -4.76 -3.63
N ILE A 17 -1.00 -4.32 -4.56
CA ILE A 17 -1.33 -4.28 -6.01
C ILE A 17 -1.68 -5.67 -6.54
N TYR A 18 -0.88 -6.67 -6.18
CA TYR A 18 -1.09 -8.04 -6.63
C TYR A 18 -2.41 -8.61 -6.10
N LEU A 19 -2.70 -8.44 -4.82
CA LEU A 19 -3.92 -8.93 -4.19
C LEU A 19 -5.16 -8.21 -4.72
N THR A 20 -5.13 -6.88 -4.88
CA THR A 20 -6.26 -6.15 -5.50
C THR A 20 -6.52 -6.65 -6.92
N LYS A 21 -5.48 -6.84 -7.76
CA LYS A 21 -5.65 -7.39 -9.11
C LYS A 21 -6.24 -8.80 -9.09
N LYS A 22 -5.75 -9.66 -8.19
CA LYS A 22 -6.27 -11.02 -8.01
C LYS A 22 -7.74 -10.99 -7.57
N ALA A 23 -8.09 -10.15 -6.61
CA ALA A 23 -9.47 -9.97 -6.15
C ALA A 23 -10.39 -9.56 -7.29
N LEU A 24 -10.00 -8.55 -8.08
CA LEU A 24 -10.77 -8.08 -9.23
C LEU A 24 -10.94 -9.17 -10.30
N ALA A 25 -9.91 -9.97 -10.55
CA ALA A 25 -9.98 -11.09 -11.50
C ALA A 25 -10.95 -12.20 -11.03
N LEU A 26 -11.12 -12.38 -9.72
CA LEU A 26 -12.08 -13.30 -9.11
C LEU A 26 -13.51 -12.71 -9.00
N GLY A 27 -13.82 -11.62 -9.70
CA GLY A 27 -15.12 -10.94 -9.60
C GLY A 27 -15.30 -10.13 -8.30
N GLY A 28 -14.20 -9.85 -7.60
CA GLY A 28 -14.10 -8.90 -6.49
C GLY A 28 -14.51 -7.49 -6.87
N ARG A 29 -14.96 -6.72 -5.87
CA ARG A 29 -15.17 -5.28 -6.01
C ARG A 29 -14.30 -4.57 -4.98
N GLU A 30 -13.61 -3.53 -5.44
CA GLU A 30 -12.89 -2.61 -4.55
C GLU A 30 -13.91 -1.81 -3.73
N LEU A 31 -13.84 -1.92 -2.40
CA LEU A 31 -14.75 -1.23 -1.49
C LEU A 31 -14.37 0.24 -1.30
N ASN A 32 -13.09 0.59 -1.50
CA ASN A 32 -12.65 1.96 -1.42
C ASN A 32 -13.10 2.75 -2.67
N PRO A 33 -14.03 3.74 -2.53
CA PRO A 33 -14.58 4.46 -3.67
C PRO A 33 -13.51 5.25 -4.45
N ILE A 34 -12.48 5.75 -3.77
CA ILE A 34 -11.36 6.47 -4.40
C ILE A 34 -10.55 5.48 -5.24
N MET A 35 -10.21 4.33 -4.67
CA MET A 35 -9.40 3.34 -5.38
C MET A 35 -10.17 2.71 -6.54
N ARG A 36 -11.47 2.50 -6.36
CA ARG A 36 -12.38 2.07 -7.42
C ARG A 36 -12.42 3.04 -8.60
N TRP A 37 -12.49 4.35 -8.33
CA TRP A 37 -12.43 5.39 -9.37
C TRP A 37 -11.12 5.32 -10.19
N PHE A 38 -10.00 5.03 -9.53
CA PHE A 38 -8.71 4.82 -10.21
C PHE A 38 -8.67 3.51 -11.02
N ILE A 39 -9.27 2.43 -10.51
CA ILE A 39 -9.39 1.15 -11.22
C ILE A 39 -10.22 1.32 -12.49
N GLU A 40 -11.38 1.97 -12.41
CA GLU A 40 -12.29 2.21 -13.55
C GLU A 40 -11.60 3.04 -14.66
N ARG A 41 -10.69 3.95 -14.29
CA ARG A 41 -9.86 4.73 -15.23
C ARG A 41 -8.59 4.04 -15.70
N LYS A 42 -8.31 2.79 -15.28
CA LYS A 42 -7.03 2.08 -15.51
C LYS A 42 -5.80 2.83 -14.93
N LEU A 43 -6.02 3.72 -13.97
CA LEU A 43 -5.00 4.54 -13.29
C LEU A 43 -4.60 3.98 -11.92
N PHE A 44 -5.07 2.79 -11.55
CA PHE A 44 -4.78 2.14 -10.27
C PHE A 44 -3.27 2.02 -9.97
N ILE A 45 -2.50 1.52 -10.93
CA ILE A 45 -1.05 1.33 -10.76
C ILE A 45 -0.33 2.68 -10.65
N PRO A 46 -0.55 3.65 -11.56
CA PRO A 46 0.00 5.00 -11.40
C PRO A 46 -0.35 5.65 -10.05
N ALA A 47 -1.59 5.54 -9.60
CA ALA A 47 -2.03 6.12 -8.33
C ALA A 47 -1.31 5.51 -7.13
N LYS A 48 -1.17 4.17 -7.10
CA LYS A 48 -0.39 3.48 -6.06
C LYS A 48 1.08 3.88 -6.11
N PHE A 49 1.65 4.03 -7.30
CA PHE A 49 3.04 4.45 -7.48
C PHE A 49 3.28 5.87 -6.97
N VAL A 50 2.35 6.80 -7.23
CA VAL A 50 2.43 8.16 -6.68
C VAL A 50 2.32 8.14 -5.15
N LEU A 51 1.35 7.40 -4.59
CA LEU A 51 1.15 7.32 -3.14
C LEU A 51 2.38 6.75 -2.42
N ILE A 52 2.97 5.66 -2.93
CA ILE A 52 4.16 5.08 -2.30
C ILE A 52 5.36 6.01 -2.37
N ASN A 53 5.56 6.67 -3.52
CA ASN A 53 6.66 7.63 -3.66
C ASN A 53 6.49 8.81 -2.72
N LEU A 54 5.28 9.36 -2.58
CA LEU A 54 4.99 10.41 -1.60
C LEU A 54 5.31 9.97 -0.17
N CYS A 55 4.96 8.73 0.18
CA CYS A 55 5.29 8.15 1.49
C CYS A 55 6.80 8.04 1.71
N ILE A 56 7.52 7.49 0.72
CA ILE A 56 8.98 7.31 0.78
C ILE A 56 9.69 8.68 0.83
N PHE A 57 9.34 9.62 -0.04
CA PHE A 57 9.93 10.96 -0.04
C PHE A 57 9.62 11.70 1.26
N GLY A 58 8.41 11.57 1.81
CA GLY A 58 8.07 12.10 3.12
C GLY A 58 8.96 11.54 4.23
N LEU A 59 9.18 10.22 4.25
CA LEU A 59 10.08 9.57 5.21
C LEU A 59 11.55 9.99 5.03
N LEU A 60 12.00 10.17 3.78
CA LEU A 60 13.35 10.66 3.49
C LEU A 60 13.54 12.13 3.89
N TYR A 61 12.50 12.94 3.74
CA TYR A 61 12.52 14.35 4.13
C TYR A 61 12.68 14.51 5.65
N ILE A 62 11.99 13.68 6.44
CA ILE A 62 12.09 13.71 7.90
C ILE A 62 13.20 12.81 8.47
N ARG A 63 14.08 12.23 7.64
CA ARG A 63 14.99 11.14 8.04
C ARG A 63 15.91 11.45 9.22
N GLU A 64 16.27 12.73 9.40
CA GLU A 64 17.14 13.19 10.50
C GLU A 64 16.36 13.41 11.81
N SER A 65 15.02 13.34 11.76
CA SER A 65 14.16 13.41 12.94
C SER A 65 14.13 12.07 13.67
N GLU A 66 14.19 12.12 15.00
CA GLU A 66 13.98 10.95 15.87
C GLU A 66 12.59 10.31 15.67
N LEU A 67 11.63 11.05 15.10
CA LEU A 67 10.28 10.56 14.80
C LEU A 67 10.21 9.70 13.54
N ALA A 68 11.16 9.82 12.60
CA ALA A 68 11.15 9.08 11.33
C ALA A 68 10.95 7.56 11.47
N PRO A 69 11.68 6.84 12.35
CA PRO A 69 11.45 5.42 12.54
C PRO A 69 10.05 5.08 13.07
N TRP A 70 9.50 5.90 13.98
CA TRP A 70 8.17 5.70 14.54
C TRP A 70 7.08 5.89 13.49
N VAL A 71 7.19 6.96 12.69
CA VAL A 71 6.28 7.21 11.56
C VAL A 71 6.34 6.06 10.56
N ALA A 72 7.54 5.61 10.19
CA ALA A 72 7.71 4.49 9.27
C ALA A 72 7.10 3.17 9.82
N ALA A 73 7.24 2.90 11.12
CA ALA A 73 6.65 1.73 11.76
C ALA A 73 5.12 1.77 11.75
N VAL A 74 4.52 2.92 12.07
CA VAL A 74 3.06 3.10 12.02
C VAL A 74 2.54 2.92 10.60
N VAL A 75 3.19 3.53 9.61
CA VAL A 75 2.82 3.38 8.19
C VAL A 75 2.92 1.92 7.76
N ALA A 76 4.00 1.21 8.13
CA ALA A 76 4.17 -0.20 7.82
C ALA A 76 3.08 -1.08 8.47
N ALA A 77 2.70 -0.81 9.72
CA ALA A 77 1.63 -1.53 10.41
C ALA A 77 0.27 -1.31 9.73
N LEU A 78 -0.06 -0.07 9.36
CA LEU A 78 -1.29 0.25 8.63
C LEU A 78 -1.34 -0.46 7.28
N TYR A 79 -0.24 -0.41 6.51
CA TYR A 79 -0.15 -1.11 5.22
C TYR A 79 -0.27 -2.63 5.38
N SER A 80 0.34 -3.20 6.42
CA SER A 80 0.23 -4.62 6.72
C SER A 80 -1.21 -5.04 6.98
N ALA A 81 -1.97 -4.22 7.72
CA ALA A 81 -3.38 -4.47 7.97
C ALA A 81 -4.22 -4.43 6.68
N VAL A 82 -3.96 -3.47 5.79
CA VAL A 82 -4.61 -3.38 4.48
C VAL A 82 -4.30 -4.60 3.61
N VAL A 83 -3.02 -4.98 3.51
CA VAL A 83 -2.58 -6.16 2.75
C VAL A 83 -3.21 -7.44 3.31
N LEU A 84 -3.26 -7.60 4.63
CA LEU A 84 -3.88 -8.75 5.27
C LEU A 84 -5.38 -8.82 4.99
N ASN A 85 -6.09 -7.70 5.09
CA ASN A 85 -7.51 -7.62 4.77
C ASN A 85 -7.77 -8.01 3.30
N ASN A 86 -6.96 -7.50 2.37
CA ASN A 86 -7.07 -7.84 0.96
C ASN A 86 -6.73 -9.32 0.69
N TYR A 87 -5.74 -9.87 1.41
CA TYR A 87 -5.40 -11.29 1.33
C TYR A 87 -6.55 -12.19 1.78
N LEU A 88 -7.15 -11.89 2.94
CA LEU A 88 -8.30 -12.62 3.45
C LEU A 88 -9.49 -12.57 2.47
N GLN A 89 -9.77 -11.39 1.92
CA GLN A 89 -10.84 -11.22 0.92
C GLN A 89 -10.60 -12.04 -0.36
N THR A 90 -9.34 -12.24 -0.77
CA THR A 90 -8.99 -13.11 -1.90
C THR A 90 -8.95 -14.60 -1.58
N ARG A 91 -8.94 -14.98 -0.29
CA ARG A 91 -8.90 -16.38 0.15
C ARG A 91 -10.30 -16.94 0.37
N GLU A 92 -11.25 -16.10 0.78
CA GLU A 92 -12.65 -16.48 1.02
C GLU A 92 -13.51 -16.49 -0.26
N ARG A 93 -12.93 -16.20 -1.44
CA ARG A 93 -13.57 -16.22 -2.75
C ARG A 93 -12.89 -17.24 -3.68
#